data_AF-A0A1G7VJ28-F1
#
_entry.id   AF-A0A1G7VJ28-F1
#
_cell.length_a   1.000
_cell.length_b   1.000
_cell.length_c   1.000
_cell.angle_alpha   90.00
_cell.angle_beta   90.00
_cell.angle_gamma   90.00
#
_symmetry.space_group_name_H-M   'P 1'
#
loop_
_entity.id
_entity.type
_entity.pdbx_description
1 polymer ?
#
loop_
_entity_poly.entity_id
_entity_poly.type
_entity_poly.pdbx_seq_one_letter_code
_entity_poly.pdbx_strand_id
1 'polypeptide(L)' 'MAPAGPVLEVLTPDLLADVFGVRASAARHTDGVVRLTYAARPLAHGLGHGEGERVTGRGGPPGSER' A
#
# COMPACT_ATOMS: atom_id res chain seq x y z
N MET A 1 1.95 -30.61 4.81
CA MET A 1 1.98 -29.15 5.06
C MET A 1 2.65 -28.52 3.85
N ALA A 2 1.90 -27.78 3.03
CA ALA A 2 2.49 -27.09 1.88
C ALA A 2 3.35 -25.95 2.41
N PRO A 3 4.67 -25.90 2.12
CA PRO A 3 5.45 -24.74 2.48
C PRO A 3 4.87 -23.55 1.72
N ALA A 4 4.62 -22.43 2.39
CA ALA A 4 4.16 -21.20 1.76
C ALA A 4 5.21 -20.56 0.83
N GLY A 5 6.00 -21.38 0.12
CA GLY A 5 7.24 -21.05 -0.57
C GLY A 5 7.16 -19.74 -1.37
N PRO A 6 6.31 -19.66 -2.41
CA PRO A 6 6.30 -18.49 -3.28
C PRO A 6 5.87 -17.22 -2.56
N VAL A 7 4.84 -17.29 -1.70
CA VAL A 7 4.32 -16.14 -0.95
C VAL A 7 5.36 -15.58 0.02
N LEU A 8 6.15 -16.44 0.65
CA LEU A 8 7.15 -16.00 1.63
C LEU A 8 8.35 -15.30 0.99
N GLU A 9 8.66 -15.62 -0.27
CA GLU A 9 9.71 -14.93 -1.02
C GLU A 9 9.31 -13.48 -1.37
N VAL A 10 8.00 -13.20 -1.47
CA VAL A 10 7.50 -11.86 -1.79
C VAL A 10 7.45 -10.94 -0.55
N LEU A 11 7.49 -11.50 0.67
CA LEU A 11 7.44 -10.73 1.94
C LEU A 11 8.76 -10.02 2.25
N THR A 12 9.22 -9.21 1.30
CA THR A 12 10.39 -8.35 1.44
C THR A 12 10.04 -7.10 2.27
N PRO A 13 11.00 -6.51 2.99
CA PRO A 13 10.78 -5.24 3.69
C PRO A 13 10.24 -4.12 2.79
N ASP A 14 10.66 -4.09 1.52
CA ASP A 14 10.21 -3.11 0.53
C ASP A 14 8.73 -3.30 0.17
N LEU A 15 8.27 -4.53 -0.05
CA LEU A 15 6.84 -4.80 -0.28
C LEU A 15 6.01 -4.45 0.96
N LEU A 16 6.52 -4.79 2.15
CA LEU A 16 5.82 -4.46 3.40
C LEU A 16 5.73 -2.93 3.61
N ALA A 17 6.75 -2.19 3.19
CA ALA A 17 6.73 -0.73 3.21
C ALA A 17 5.73 -0.14 2.21
N ASP A 18 5.65 -0.71 1.01
CA ASP A 18 4.73 -0.27 -0.04
C ASP A 18 3.25 -0.50 0.32
N VAL A 19 2.92 -1.69 0.82
CA VAL A 19 1.54 -2.06 1.18
C VAL A 19 1.06 -1.41 2.48
N PHE A 20 1.92 -1.38 3.51
CA PHE A 20 1.52 -0.94 4.85
C PHE A 20 1.97 0.48 5.20
N GLY A 21 2.79 1.12 4.37
CA GLY A 21 3.30 2.47 4.62
C GLY A 21 4.20 2.57 5.85
N VAL A 22 4.82 1.47 6.28
CA VAL A 22 5.65 1.41 7.50
C VAL A 22 6.92 0.62 7.31
N ARG A 23 7.85 0.76 8.26
CA ARG A 23 8.94 -0.21 8.38
C ARG A 23 8.40 -1.51 8.99
N ALA A 24 8.62 -2.61 8.29
CA ALA A 24 8.34 -3.93 8.81
C ALA A 24 9.40 -4.95 8.35
N SER A 25 9.52 -6.02 9.11
CA SER A 25 10.38 -7.16 8.78
C SER A 25 9.61 -8.47 8.95
N ALA A 26 9.90 -9.44 8.11
CA ALA A 26 9.37 -10.80 8.24
C ALA A 26 10.51 -11.77 8.57
N ALA A 27 10.29 -12.65 9.55
CA ALA A 27 11.20 -13.73 9.89
C ALA A 27 10.51 -15.08 9.73
N ARG A 28 11.18 -16.01 9.07
CA ARG A 28 10.72 -17.40 8.93
C ARG A 28 11.29 -18.24 10.05
N HIS A 29 10.41 -18.98 10.72
CA HIS A 29 10.79 -19.87 11.81
C HIS A 29 10.70 -21.34 11.36
N THR A 30 11.47 -22.20 12.04
CA THR A 30 11.56 -23.64 11.75
C THR A 30 10.28 -24.40 12.10
N ASP A 31 9.39 -23.78 12.88
CA ASP A 31 8.04 -24.25 13.20
C ASP A 31 7.02 -24.03 12.06
N GLY A 32 7.47 -23.43 10.94
CA GLY A 32 6.62 -23.11 9.80
C GLY A 32 5.82 -21.81 9.95
N VAL A 33 6.02 -21.06 11.05
CA VAL A 33 5.39 -19.75 11.28
C VAL A 33 6.25 -18.65 10.68
N VAL A 34 5.59 -17.64 10.11
CA VAL A 34 6.23 -16.39 9.72
C VAL A 34 5.76 -15.27 10.65
N ARG A 35 6.73 -14.62 11.29
CA ARG A 35 6.47 -13.52 12.22
C ARG A 35 6.76 -12.20 11.51
N LEU A 36 5.74 -11.34 11.45
CA LEU A 36 5.90 -9.95 11.05
C LEU A 36 6.16 -9.09 12.27
N THR A 37 7.21 -8.27 12.21
CA THR A 37 7.45 -7.20 13.18
C THR A 37 7.12 -5.87 12.51
N TYR A 38 6.09 -5.22 13.03
CA TYR A 38 5.65 -3.91 12.59
C TYR A 38 6.32 -2.85 13.48
N ALA A 39 7.16 -2.01 12.89
CA ALA A 39 7.53 -0.78 13.56
C ALA A 39 6.38 0.21 13.30
N ALA A 40 5.66 0.63 14.34
CA ALA A 40 4.62 1.64 14.27
C ALA A 40 5.17 3.06 14.00
N ARG A 41 6.09 3.14 13.04
CA ARG A 41 6.75 4.34 12.54
C ARG A 41 6.34 4.46 11.07
N PRO A 42 5.29 5.25 10.78
CA PRO A 42 4.89 5.56 9.42
C PRO A 42 6.09 6.03 8.60
N LEU A 43 6.25 5.47 7.41
CA LEU A 43 7.07 6.06 6.38
C LEU A 43 6.29 7.28 5.89
N ALA A 44 6.90 8.46 5.96
CA ALA A 44 6.28 9.68 5.44
C ALA A 44 6.17 9.56 3.91
N HIS A 45 5.11 8.90 3.43
CA HIS A 45 4.76 8.83 2.01
C HIS A 45 4.04 10.13 1.65
N GLY A 46 4.76 11.24 1.71
CA GLY A 46 4.29 12.50 1.16
C GLY A 46 4.53 12.52 -0.34
N LEU A 47 3.44 12.42 -1.11
CA LEU A 47 3.28 12.84 -2.52
C LEU A 47 3.89 11.93 -3.61
N GLY A 48 3.05 11.37 -4.50
CA GLY A 48 3.51 11.10 -5.88
C GLY A 48 3.00 9.89 -6.67
N HIS A 49 1.90 9.21 -6.33
CA HIS A 49 1.30 8.26 -7.30
C HIS A 49 -0.21 8.50 -7.46
N GLY A 50 -0.56 9.23 -8.52
CA GLY A 50 -1.92 9.34 -9.04
C GLY A 50 -2.63 10.68 -8.84
N GLU A 51 -2.09 11.77 -9.38
CA GLU A 51 -2.95 12.88 -9.84
C GLU A 51 -3.70 12.41 -11.10
N GLY A 52 -4.68 11.53 -10.91
CA GLY A 52 -5.66 11.17 -11.92
C GLY A 52 -6.83 12.15 -11.84
N GLU A 53 -6.76 13.21 -12.63
CA GLU A 53 -7.90 13.97 -13.14
C GLU A 53 -8.94 14.41 -12.08
N ARG A 54 -8.73 15.57 -11.44
CA ARG A 54 -9.89 16.36 -11.01
C ARG A 54 -10.60 16.83 -12.28
N VAL A 55 -11.63 16.11 -12.71
CA VAL A 55 -12.63 16.63 -13.67
C VAL A 55 -13.24 17.87 -13.03
N THR A 56 -12.62 19.02 -13.29
CA THR A 56 -13.25 20.32 -13.10
C THR A 56 -14.05 20.57 -14.36
N GLY A 57 -15.18 19.87 -14.46
CA GLY A 57 -16.24 20.20 -15.41
C GLY A 57 -16.82 21.56 -15.06
N ARG A 58 -16.11 22.64 -15.41
CA ARG A 58 -16.66 23.98 -15.52
C ARG A 58 -17.54 24.00 -16.77
N GLY A 59 -18.77 23.52 -16.64
CA GLY A 59 -19.77 23.53 -17.69
C GLY A 59 -20.99 24.36 -17.30
N GLY A 60 -20.82 25.68 -17.23
CA GLY A 60 -21.86 26.73 -17.41
C GLY A 60 -23.07 26.78 -16.45
N PRO A 61 -23.57 27.99 -16.08
CA PRO A 61 -24.84 28.10 -15.35
C PRO A 61 -26.02 27.61 -16.20
N PRO A 62 -27.11 27.11 -15.57
CA PRO A 62 -28.30 26.68 -16.30
C PRO A 62 -28.86 27.83 -17.14
N GLY A 63 -29.11 27.54 -18.41
CA GLY A 63 -29.79 28.45 -19.33
C GLY A 63 -31.10 28.95 -18.72
N SER A 64 -31.25 30.27 -18.78
CA SER A 64 -32.35 31.10 -18.30
C SER A 64 -33.75 30.63 -18.71
N GLU A 65 -34.69 30.84 -17.79
CA GLU A 65 -36.12 31.08 -18.03
C GLU A 65 -36.42 31.70 -19.39
N ARG A 66 -37.31 31.05 -20.16
CA ARG A 66 -38.43 31.69 -20.88
C ARG A 66 -39.59 30.71 -21.01
#